data_AF-A0A961GA63-F1
#
_entry.id   AF-A0A961GA63-F1
#
_cell.length_a   1.000
_cell.length_b   1.000
_cell.length_c   1.000
_cell.angle_alpha   90.00
_cell.angle_beta   90.00
_cell.angle_gamma   90.00
#
_symmetry.space_group_name_H-M   'P 1'
#
loop_
_entity.id
_entity.type
_entity.pdbx_description
1 polymer ?
#
loop_
_entity_poly.entity_id
_entity_poly.type
_entity_poly.pdbx_seq_one_letter_code
_entity_poly.pdbx_strand_id
1 'polypeptide(L)'
;MSSTTDPPPQLRPAPRVRPRDEAARRRSRGRRRRTDAQERVAIYVVAAAAGLAAALAATTMVVPNGPLAALWRFALAGGVALAGSRARRWTWLVVGGVGVLVSTEVVWLAVAGAGVGVAFASIFVPRRRILGAISVGLSVQPLFHVPDLGGDHLATWAALAAVAPVLGSAYLVSPRRVRRRVHRAVLAVVAAAAVGAVLAGAAALLGYGAANLGADAAFAGMSKVRDGDTAAASGELREATDAFT
;
A
#
# COMPACT_ATOMS: atom_id res chain seq x y z
N MET A 1 -77.46 5.33 22.16
CA MET A 1 -76.45 4.84 21.19
C MET A 1 -76.35 5.88 20.10
N SER A 2 -75.45 6.84 20.26
CA SER A 2 -75.28 7.97 19.34
C SER A 2 -74.02 7.73 18.52
N SER A 3 -74.18 7.43 17.23
CA SER A 3 -73.09 7.21 16.30
C SER A 3 -72.45 8.55 15.92
N THR A 4 -71.31 8.86 16.53
CA THR A 4 -70.48 10.01 16.17
C THR A 4 -69.75 9.68 14.86
N THR A 5 -70.24 10.22 13.75
CA THR A 5 -69.65 10.10 12.42
C THR A 5 -68.46 11.06 12.32
N ASP A 6 -67.25 10.52 12.40
CA ASP A 6 -66.01 11.28 12.22
C ASP A 6 -65.91 11.77 10.76
N PRO A 7 -65.66 13.07 10.49
CA PRO A 7 -65.54 13.57 9.12
C PRO A 7 -64.28 13.01 8.45
N PRO A 8 -64.33 12.75 7.12
CA PRO A 8 -63.20 12.19 6.40
C PRO A 8 -61.99 13.14 6.46
N PRO A 9 -60.76 12.59 6.55
CA PRO A 9 -59.53 13.37 6.64
C PRO A 9 -59.40 14.25 5.40
N GLN A 10 -59.47 15.57 5.60
CA GLN A 10 -59.27 16.54 4.53
C GLN A 10 -57.83 16.41 4.01
N LEU A 11 -57.71 15.92 2.78
CA LEU A 11 -56.46 15.86 2.04
C LEU A 11 -55.91 17.28 1.87
N ARG A 12 -54.97 17.66 2.74
CA ARG A 12 -54.24 18.92 2.61
C ARG A 12 -53.63 18.99 1.21
N PRO A 13 -53.89 20.05 0.42
CA PRO A 13 -53.32 20.17 -0.91
C PRO A 13 -51.80 20.13 -0.81
N ALA A 14 -51.19 19.21 -1.57
CA ALA A 14 -49.74 19.05 -1.60
C ALA A 14 -49.10 20.40 -1.94
N PRO A 15 -48.08 20.84 -1.17
CA PRO A 15 -47.45 22.13 -1.38
C PRO A 15 -46.93 22.20 -2.82
N ARG A 16 -47.48 23.12 -3.61
CA ARG A 16 -47.04 23.38 -4.99
C ARG A 16 -45.60 23.88 -4.92
N VAL A 17 -44.64 22.98 -5.17
CA VAL A 17 -43.22 23.31 -5.30
C VAL A 17 -43.10 24.30 -6.44
N ARG A 18 -42.72 25.55 -6.13
CA ARG A 18 -42.61 26.60 -7.14
C ARG A 18 -41.46 26.24 -8.10
N PRO A 19 -41.64 26.32 -9.43
CA PRO A 19 -40.61 25.94 -10.41
C PRO A 19 -39.28 26.71 -10.26
N ARG A 20 -39.29 27.88 -9.60
CA ARG A 20 -38.09 28.65 -9.26
C ARG A 20 -37.16 27.93 -8.28
N ASP A 21 -37.70 27.12 -7.38
CA ASP A 21 -36.92 26.39 -6.37
C ASP A 21 -36.21 25.17 -6.97
N GLU A 22 -36.76 24.59 -8.03
CA GLU A 22 -36.11 23.49 -8.75
C GLU A 22 -34.88 23.96 -9.53
N ALA A 23 -34.94 25.12 -10.17
CA ALA A 23 -33.80 25.70 -10.88
C ALA A 23 -32.65 26.03 -9.91
N ALA A 24 -32.95 26.59 -8.74
CA ALA A 24 -31.95 26.86 -7.70
C ALA A 24 -31.34 25.57 -7.12
N ARG A 25 -32.17 24.53 -6.87
CA ARG A 25 -31.70 23.20 -6.41
C ARG A 25 -30.86 22.47 -7.46
N ARG A 26 -31.16 22.61 -8.76
CA ARG A 26 -30.33 22.05 -9.84
C ARG A 26 -28.96 22.72 -9.91
N ARG A 27 -28.90 24.06 -9.78
CA ARG A 27 -27.64 24.83 -9.76
C ARG A 27 -26.77 24.47 -8.55
N SER A 28 -27.34 24.34 -7.36
CA SER A 28 -26.58 23.98 -6.14
C SER A 28 -26.05 22.54 -6.18
N ARG A 29 -26.80 21.59 -6.75
CA ARG A 29 -26.33 20.21 -6.99
C ARG A 29 -25.17 20.15 -7.99
N GLY A 30 -25.21 20.96 -9.06
CA GLY A 30 -24.11 21.04 -10.03
C GLY A 30 -22.80 21.55 -9.43
N ARG A 31 -22.87 22.59 -8.58
CA ARG A 31 -21.69 23.17 -7.93
C ARG A 31 -21.04 22.20 -6.94
N ARG A 32 -21.84 21.49 -6.12
CA ARG A 32 -21.34 20.42 -5.22
C ARG A 32 -20.69 19.27 -5.99
N ARG A 33 -21.22 18.87 -7.14
CA ARG A 33 -20.62 17.81 -7.98
C ARG A 33 -19.25 18.21 -8.56
N ARG A 34 -19.08 19.47 -9.00
CA ARG A 34 -17.77 19.94 -9.50
C ARG A 34 -16.69 19.94 -8.41
N THR A 35 -17.02 20.39 -7.20
CA THR A 35 -16.07 20.34 -6.08
C THR A 35 -15.68 18.90 -5.73
N ASP A 36 -16.61 17.95 -5.78
CA ASP A 36 -16.31 16.51 -5.58
C ASP A 36 -15.42 15.94 -6.71
N ALA A 37 -15.56 16.40 -7.95
CA ALA A 37 -14.71 15.96 -9.07
C ALA A 37 -13.27 16.50 -8.95
N GLN A 38 -13.11 17.80 -8.67
CA GLN A 38 -11.78 18.40 -8.47
C GLN A 38 -11.07 17.80 -7.26
N GLU A 39 -11.78 17.56 -6.16
CA GLU A 39 -11.20 16.90 -4.98
C GLU A 39 -10.74 15.48 -5.29
N ARG A 40 -11.48 14.72 -6.11
CA ARG A 40 -11.05 13.38 -6.56
C ARG A 40 -9.77 13.44 -7.39
N VAL A 41 -9.69 14.35 -8.35
CA VAL A 41 -8.48 14.52 -9.17
C VAL A 41 -7.29 14.84 -8.27
N ALA A 42 -7.46 15.76 -7.32
CA ALA A 42 -6.40 16.12 -6.39
C ALA A 42 -5.95 14.93 -5.52
N ILE A 43 -6.88 14.08 -5.05
CA ILE A 43 -6.54 12.85 -4.32
C ILE A 43 -5.73 11.89 -5.19
N TYR A 44 -6.10 11.71 -6.46
CA TYR A 44 -5.35 10.84 -7.37
C TYR A 44 -3.95 11.39 -7.65
N VAL A 45 -3.80 12.70 -7.80
CA VAL A 45 -2.49 13.35 -7.97
C VAL A 45 -1.62 13.14 -6.73
N VAL A 46 -2.17 13.35 -5.53
CA VAL A 46 -1.44 13.11 -4.27
C VAL A 46 -1.03 11.65 -4.14
N ALA A 47 -1.94 10.71 -4.45
CA ALA A 47 -1.64 9.29 -4.40
C ALA A 47 -0.56 8.90 -5.42
N ALA A 48 -0.62 9.44 -6.65
CA ALA A 48 0.40 9.20 -7.66
C ALA A 48 1.76 9.79 -7.26
N ALA A 49 1.78 11.00 -6.68
CA ALA A 49 3.01 11.63 -6.18
C ALA A 49 3.63 10.83 -5.03
N ALA A 50 2.83 10.37 -4.06
CA ALA A 50 3.29 9.52 -2.96
C ALA A 50 3.81 8.17 -3.46
N GLY A 51 3.13 7.58 -4.46
CA GLY A 51 3.58 6.37 -5.15
C GLY A 51 4.91 6.58 -5.86
N LEU A 52 5.07 7.67 -6.62
CA LEU A 52 6.28 7.95 -7.38
C LEU A 52 7.48 8.19 -6.46
N ALA A 53 7.29 8.93 -5.37
CA ALA A 53 8.33 9.13 -4.35
C ALA A 53 8.80 7.79 -3.75
N ALA A 54 7.87 6.89 -3.42
CA ALA A 54 8.21 5.57 -2.89
C ALA A 54 8.84 4.64 -3.94
N ALA A 55 8.45 4.76 -5.21
CA ALA A 55 9.03 3.97 -6.30
C ALA A 55 10.50 4.29 -6.54
N LEU A 56 10.86 5.57 -6.37
CA LEU A 56 12.23 6.08 -6.53
C LEU A 56 13.07 5.93 -5.26
N ALA A 57 12.46 5.58 -4.12
CA ALA A 57 13.17 5.33 -2.88
C ALA A 57 14.07 4.11 -3.01
N ALA A 58 15.34 4.26 -2.59
CA ALA A 58 16.24 3.15 -2.37
C ALA A 58 15.84 2.49 -1.04
N THR A 59 15.12 1.37 -1.09
CA THR A 59 14.59 0.72 0.12
C THR A 59 15.38 -0.52 0.45
N THR A 60 15.58 -0.75 1.75
CA THR A 60 16.06 -1.98 2.36
C THR A 60 14.95 -3.04 2.54
N MET A 61 13.68 -2.70 2.31
CA MET A 61 12.57 -3.66 2.41
C MET A 61 12.78 -4.87 1.50
N VAL A 62 12.44 -6.06 2.02
CA VAL A 62 12.38 -7.33 1.28
C VAL A 62 11.23 -7.27 0.27
N VAL A 63 11.50 -6.63 -0.86
CA VAL A 63 10.62 -6.59 -2.04
C VAL A 63 11.33 -7.39 -3.13
N PRO A 64 10.60 -8.11 -4.01
CA PRO A 64 11.23 -8.83 -5.12
C PRO A 64 12.18 -7.90 -5.89
N ASN A 65 13.46 -8.28 -5.99
CA ASN A 65 14.47 -7.48 -6.67
C ASN A 65 14.11 -7.24 -8.14
N GLY A 66 14.45 -6.06 -8.68
CA GLY A 66 14.23 -5.70 -10.09
C GLY A 66 13.15 -4.63 -10.34
N PRO A 67 12.75 -4.42 -11.61
CA PRO A 67 11.85 -3.32 -12.00
C PRO A 67 10.44 -3.42 -11.38
N LEU A 68 10.03 -4.63 -10.99
CA LEU A 68 8.79 -4.87 -10.27
C LEU A 68 8.79 -4.30 -8.84
N ALA A 69 9.94 -4.12 -8.20
CA ALA A 69 10.03 -3.54 -6.86
C ALA A 69 9.46 -2.12 -6.82
N ALA A 70 9.82 -1.30 -7.81
CA ALA A 70 9.34 0.06 -7.94
C ALA A 70 7.82 0.11 -8.11
N LEU A 71 7.25 -0.81 -8.90
CA LEU A 71 5.80 -0.92 -9.10
C LEU A 71 5.06 -1.29 -7.82
N TRP A 72 5.61 -2.23 -7.03
CA TRP A 72 5.04 -2.61 -5.74
C TRP A 72 5.07 -1.46 -4.73
N ARG A 73 6.20 -0.74 -4.62
CA ARG A 73 6.33 0.44 -3.76
C ARG A 73 5.37 1.55 -4.18
N PHE A 74 5.25 1.80 -5.49
CA PHE A 74 4.29 2.75 -6.05
C PHE A 74 2.86 2.39 -5.66
N ALA A 75 2.47 1.14 -5.90
CA ALA A 75 1.12 0.66 -5.63
C ALA A 75 0.79 0.71 -4.13
N LEU A 76 1.75 0.38 -3.26
CA LEU A 76 1.57 0.39 -1.82
C LEU A 76 1.43 1.82 -1.28
N ALA A 77 2.38 2.71 -1.58
CA ALA A 77 2.34 4.09 -1.09
C ALA A 77 1.15 4.86 -1.66
N GLY A 78 0.90 4.74 -2.97
CA GLY A 78 -0.24 5.36 -3.63
C GLY A 78 -1.58 4.78 -3.14
N GLY A 79 -1.65 3.47 -2.95
CA GLY A 79 -2.83 2.80 -2.41
C GLY A 79 -3.16 3.22 -0.98
N VAL A 80 -2.14 3.32 -0.12
CA VAL A 80 -2.29 3.74 1.29
C VAL A 80 -2.68 5.21 1.38
N ALA A 81 -2.08 6.10 0.56
CA ALA A 81 -2.52 7.49 0.45
C ALA A 81 -3.99 7.59 0.00
N LEU A 82 -4.38 6.79 -1.00
CA LEU A 82 -5.77 6.75 -1.47
C LEU A 82 -6.73 6.23 -0.40
N ALA A 83 -6.31 5.22 0.38
CA ALA A 83 -7.07 4.70 1.52
C ALA A 83 -7.21 5.76 2.63
N GLY A 84 -6.14 6.51 2.92
CA GLY A 84 -6.10 7.62 3.85
C GLY A 84 -7.17 8.67 3.57
N SER A 85 -7.45 8.95 2.29
CA SER A 85 -8.52 9.89 1.87
C SER A 85 -9.93 9.50 2.36
N ARG A 86 -10.14 8.21 2.64
CA ARG A 86 -11.43 7.65 3.09
C ARG A 86 -11.45 7.29 4.57
N ALA A 87 -10.29 7.22 5.22
CA ALA A 87 -10.15 6.79 6.60
C ALA A 87 -10.70 7.82 7.62
N ARG A 88 -10.77 7.44 8.89
CA ARG A 88 -11.20 8.35 9.98
C ARG A 88 -10.03 9.28 10.38
N ARG A 89 -10.32 10.47 10.90
CA ARG A 89 -9.27 11.45 11.29
C ARG A 89 -8.25 10.85 12.27
N TRP A 90 -8.73 10.06 13.24
CA TRP A 90 -7.87 9.43 14.24
C TRP A 90 -6.83 8.47 13.63
N THR A 91 -7.17 7.77 12.54
CA THR A 91 -6.21 6.86 11.90
C THR A 91 -5.05 7.58 11.22
N TRP A 92 -5.20 8.85 10.85
CA TRP A 92 -4.09 9.60 10.26
C TRP A 92 -2.99 9.89 11.29
N LEU A 93 -3.38 10.15 12.55
CA LEU A 93 -2.44 10.34 13.66
C LEU A 93 -1.67 9.06 13.98
N VAL A 94 -2.33 7.90 13.91
CA VAL A 94 -1.67 6.61 14.15
C VAL A 94 -0.57 6.36 13.11
N VAL A 95 -0.87 6.55 11.81
CA VAL A 95 0.15 6.38 10.75
C VAL A 95 1.27 7.38 10.91
N GLY A 96 0.94 8.64 11.14
CA GLY A 96 1.93 9.68 11.33
C GLY A 96 2.82 9.41 12.54
N GLY A 97 2.23 9.00 13.66
CA GLY A 97 2.95 8.64 14.87
C GLY A 97 3.91 7.46 14.64
N VAL A 98 3.46 6.40 13.96
CA VAL A 98 4.35 5.29 13.62
C VAL A 98 5.44 5.70 12.64
N GLY A 99 5.12 6.52 11.64
CA GLY A 99 6.10 7.09 10.72
C GLY A 99 7.19 7.87 11.45
N VAL A 100 6.82 8.69 12.45
CA VAL A 100 7.78 9.42 13.30
C VAL A 100 8.63 8.45 14.13
N LEU A 101 8.01 7.45 14.78
CA LEU A 101 8.72 6.50 15.65
C LEU A 101 9.77 5.66 14.90
N VAL A 102 9.49 5.33 13.65
CA VAL A 102 10.38 4.49 12.82
C VAL A 102 11.42 5.34 12.08
N SER A 103 11.24 6.67 12.00
CA SER A 103 12.19 7.56 11.35
C SER A 103 13.44 7.76 12.21
N THR A 104 14.60 7.38 11.68
CA THR A 104 15.90 7.65 12.30
C THR A 104 16.58 8.89 11.72
N GLU A 105 16.31 9.23 10.45
CA GLU A 105 16.89 10.41 9.80
C GLU A 105 16.02 11.65 9.98
N VAL A 106 16.67 12.79 10.18
CA VAL A 106 16.02 14.10 10.41
C VAL A 106 15.09 14.49 9.26
N VAL A 107 15.48 14.21 8.01
CA VAL A 107 14.68 14.54 6.82
C VAL A 107 13.36 13.76 6.83
N TRP A 108 13.41 12.45 7.06
CA TRP A 108 12.22 11.60 7.09
C TRP A 108 11.35 11.88 8.31
N LEU A 109 11.97 12.20 9.45
CA LEU A 109 11.26 12.63 10.65
C LEU A 109 10.48 13.94 10.39
N ALA A 110 11.06 14.89 9.66
CA ALA A 110 10.37 16.12 9.26
C ALA A 110 9.19 15.82 8.31
N VAL A 111 9.34 14.89 7.37
CA VAL A 111 8.26 14.47 6.46
C VAL A 111 7.12 13.78 7.21
N ALA A 112 7.42 12.83 8.11
CA ALA A 112 6.42 12.21 8.97
C ALA A 112 5.74 13.23 9.89
N GLY A 113 6.53 14.13 10.49
CA GLY A 113 6.06 15.23 11.32
C GLY A 113 5.11 16.16 10.56
N ALA A 114 5.41 16.50 9.30
CA ALA A 114 4.50 17.26 8.44
C ALA A 114 3.19 16.50 8.20
N GLY A 115 3.24 15.19 7.99
CA GLY A 115 2.06 14.34 7.89
C GLY A 115 1.18 14.36 9.15
N VAL A 116 1.80 14.29 10.34
CA VAL A 116 1.11 14.44 11.64
C VAL A 116 0.54 15.85 11.80
N GLY A 117 1.29 16.88 11.43
CA GLY A 117 0.86 18.27 11.47
C GLY A 117 -0.38 18.51 10.61
N VAL A 118 -0.42 17.94 9.40
CA VAL A 118 -1.60 17.98 8.53
C VAL A 118 -2.78 17.23 9.17
N ALA A 119 -2.54 16.07 9.78
CA ALA A 119 -3.60 15.34 10.50
C ALA A 119 -4.18 16.16 11.65
N PHE A 120 -3.32 16.81 12.43
CA PHE A 120 -3.72 17.65 13.56
C PHE A 120 -4.44 18.91 13.11
N ALA A 121 -3.90 19.63 12.13
CA ALA A 121 -4.54 20.81 11.53
C ALA A 121 -5.93 20.50 10.97
N SER A 122 -6.13 19.27 10.46
CA SER A 122 -7.42 18.82 9.94
C SER A 122 -8.54 18.78 10.99
N ILE A 123 -8.21 18.81 12.29
CA ILE A 123 -9.20 18.87 13.39
C ILE A 123 -9.96 20.19 13.32
N PHE A 124 -9.24 21.29 13.08
CA PHE A 124 -9.77 22.67 13.08
C PHE A 124 -10.43 23.07 11.75
N VAL A 125 -10.20 22.31 10.68
CA VAL A 125 -10.73 22.61 9.34
C VAL A 125 -11.91 21.68 9.03
N PRO A 126 -12.91 22.12 8.22
CA PRO A 126 -13.95 21.22 7.72
C PRO A 126 -13.37 19.98 7.06
N ARG A 127 -14.03 18.83 7.23
CA ARG A 127 -13.53 17.55 6.76
C ARG A 127 -13.36 17.54 5.23
N ARG A 128 -12.11 17.53 4.76
CA ARG A 128 -11.72 17.32 3.36
C ARG A 128 -10.97 16.00 3.23
N ARG A 129 -11.29 15.23 2.19
CA ARG A 129 -10.68 13.93 1.92
C ARG A 129 -9.24 14.06 1.44
N ILE A 130 -8.93 15.16 0.74
CA ILE A 130 -7.58 15.46 0.29
C ILE A 130 -6.56 15.54 1.43
N LEU A 131 -6.95 16.11 2.59
CA LEU A 131 -6.06 16.23 3.75
C LEU A 131 -5.63 14.86 4.30
N GLY A 132 -6.53 13.87 4.23
CA GLY A 132 -6.22 12.51 4.60
C GLY A 132 -5.24 11.83 3.64
N ALA A 133 -5.38 12.10 2.34
CA ALA A 133 -4.45 11.58 1.35
C ALA A 133 -3.05 12.17 1.54
N ILE A 134 -2.96 13.49 1.78
CA ILE A 134 -1.70 14.21 2.00
C ILE A 134 -1.03 13.70 3.28
N SER A 135 -1.77 13.70 4.40
CA SER A 135 -1.24 13.27 5.70
C SER A 135 -0.69 11.85 5.64
N VAL A 136 -1.50 10.90 5.17
CA VAL A 136 -1.09 9.50 5.08
C VAL A 136 0.00 9.29 4.03
N GLY A 137 -0.06 9.98 2.88
CA GLY A 137 0.95 9.89 1.83
C GLY A 137 2.32 10.40 2.26
N LEU A 138 2.37 11.44 3.10
CA LEU A 138 3.61 11.92 3.73
C LEU A 138 4.10 10.94 4.78
N SER A 139 3.22 10.50 5.68
CA SER A 139 3.59 9.61 6.78
C SER A 139 4.05 8.21 6.33
N VAL A 140 3.74 7.80 5.10
CA VAL A 140 4.18 6.50 4.57
C VAL A 140 5.61 6.53 4.02
N GLN A 141 6.16 7.70 3.66
CA GLN A 141 7.49 7.79 3.02
C GLN A 141 8.64 7.30 3.92
N PRO A 142 8.66 7.60 5.22
CA PRO A 142 9.73 7.14 6.10
C PRO A 142 9.79 5.61 6.27
N LEU A 143 8.65 4.92 6.11
CA LEU A 143 8.58 3.45 6.18
C LEU A 143 9.41 2.77 5.08
N PHE A 144 9.74 3.49 4.00
CA PHE A 144 10.58 2.98 2.91
C PHE A 144 12.07 3.26 3.11
N HIS A 145 12.41 4.11 4.08
CA HIS A 145 13.79 4.56 4.36
C HIS A 145 14.28 4.11 5.73
N VAL A 146 13.71 3.04 6.27
CA VAL A 146 14.14 2.49 7.56
C VAL A 146 15.51 1.84 7.37
N PRO A 147 16.58 2.34 8.01
CA PRO A 147 17.87 1.67 7.97
C PRO A 147 17.73 0.27 8.57
N ASP A 148 18.54 -0.67 8.09
CA ASP A 148 18.45 -2.06 8.49
C ASP A 148 18.63 -2.19 10.01
N LEU A 149 17.54 -2.47 10.73
CA LEU A 149 17.50 -2.51 12.20
C LEU A 149 18.11 -3.82 12.76
N GLY A 150 18.97 -4.50 11.99
CA GLY A 150 19.63 -5.75 12.36
C GLY A 150 18.73 -6.98 12.25
N GLY A 151 17.67 -6.93 11.46
CA GLY A 151 16.78 -8.06 11.21
C GLY A 151 15.88 -7.84 10.01
N ASP A 152 16.13 -8.59 8.93
CA ASP A 152 15.52 -8.52 7.60
C ASP A 152 13.98 -8.45 7.58
N HIS A 153 13.30 -8.77 8.69
CA HIS A 153 11.85 -8.88 8.75
C HIS A 153 11.19 -7.87 9.71
N LEU A 154 11.93 -7.26 10.63
CA LEU A 154 11.35 -6.37 11.66
C LEU A 154 10.75 -5.11 11.07
N ALA A 155 11.43 -4.48 10.11
CA ALA A 155 10.92 -3.31 9.40
C ALA A 155 9.60 -3.61 8.66
N THR A 156 9.48 -4.82 8.09
CA THR A 156 8.26 -5.28 7.41
C THR A 156 7.10 -5.43 8.38
N TRP A 157 7.32 -6.05 9.55
CA TRP A 157 6.28 -6.17 10.58
C TRP A 157 5.87 -4.83 11.17
N ALA A 158 6.83 -3.93 11.40
CA ALA A 158 6.54 -2.57 11.87
C ALA A 158 5.69 -1.79 10.87
N ALA A 159 6.03 -1.85 9.58
CA ALA A 159 5.24 -1.24 8.51
C ALA A 159 3.83 -1.86 8.42
N LEU A 160 3.72 -3.19 8.53
CA LEU A 160 2.43 -3.87 8.53
C LEU A 160 1.57 -3.44 9.72
N ALA A 161 2.15 -3.39 10.91
CA ALA A 161 1.49 -2.93 12.13
C ALA A 161 1.05 -1.46 12.03
N ALA A 162 1.84 -0.61 11.35
CA ALA A 162 1.50 0.78 11.08
C ALA A 162 0.28 0.94 10.17
N VAL A 163 0.21 0.12 9.12
CA VAL A 163 -0.78 0.26 8.03
C VAL A 163 -2.08 -0.49 8.35
N ALA A 164 -2.04 -1.56 9.13
CA ALA A 164 -3.20 -2.40 9.44
C ALA A 164 -4.40 -1.62 10.04
N PRO A 165 -4.24 -0.70 11.01
CA PRO A 165 -5.35 0.06 11.57
C PRO A 165 -6.04 0.97 10.55
N VAL A 166 -5.26 1.52 9.60
CA VAL A 166 -5.77 2.39 8.54
C VAL A 166 -6.63 1.60 7.58
N LEU A 167 -6.13 0.45 7.13
CA LEU A 167 -6.84 -0.44 6.23
C LEU A 167 -8.11 -0.96 6.89
N GLY A 168 -8.03 -1.38 8.16
CA GLY A 168 -9.18 -1.81 8.95
C GLY A 168 -10.25 -0.72 9.05
N SER A 169 -9.86 0.50 9.42
CA SER A 169 -10.79 1.63 9.55
C SER A 169 -11.40 2.06 8.21
N ALA A 170 -10.59 2.12 7.14
CA ALA A 170 -11.06 2.44 5.80
C ALA A 170 -12.03 1.38 5.25
N TYR A 171 -11.76 0.10 5.55
CA TYR A 171 -12.63 -1.01 5.21
C TYR A 171 -13.96 -0.93 5.95
N LEU A 172 -13.93 -0.63 7.26
CA LEU A 172 -15.12 -0.56 8.10
C LEU A 172 -16.10 0.53 7.64
N VAL A 173 -15.58 1.71 7.27
CA VAL A 173 -16.39 2.87 6.83
C VAL A 173 -16.85 2.76 5.37
N SER A 174 -16.23 1.90 4.55
CA SER A 174 -16.54 1.81 3.12
C SER A 174 -17.85 1.06 2.82
N PRO A 175 -18.65 1.52 1.83
CA PRO A 175 -19.87 0.84 1.41
C PRO A 175 -19.58 -0.54 0.81
N ARG A 176 -20.54 -1.48 0.93
CA ARG A 176 -20.39 -2.90 0.55
C ARG A 176 -19.81 -3.13 -0.86
N ARG A 177 -20.15 -2.28 -1.84
CA ARG A 177 -19.62 -2.37 -3.21
C ARG A 177 -18.11 -2.13 -3.28
N VAL A 178 -17.60 -1.19 -2.49
CA VAL A 178 -16.16 -0.88 -2.42
C VAL A 178 -15.43 -1.98 -1.67
N ARG A 179 -16.01 -2.49 -0.56
CA ARG A 179 -15.46 -3.64 0.18
C ARG A 179 -15.22 -4.85 -0.72
N ARG A 180 -16.17 -5.20 -1.60
CA ARG A 180 -16.00 -6.33 -2.53
C ARG A 180 -14.85 -6.13 -3.52
N ARG A 181 -14.67 -4.91 -4.03
CA ARG A 181 -13.53 -4.59 -4.93
C ARG A 181 -12.20 -4.66 -4.19
N VAL A 182 -12.14 -4.10 -2.98
CA VAL A 182 -10.96 -4.19 -2.11
C VAL A 182 -10.65 -5.64 -1.79
N HIS A 183 -11.66 -6.45 -1.44
CA HIS A 183 -11.45 -7.86 -1.15
C HIS A 183 -10.89 -8.62 -2.34
N ARG A 184 -11.42 -8.38 -3.56
CA ARG A 184 -10.87 -8.97 -4.79
C ARG A 184 -9.44 -8.51 -5.07
N ALA A 185 -9.14 -7.23 -4.86
CA ALA A 185 -7.79 -6.70 -5.04
C ALA A 185 -6.81 -7.32 -4.04
N VAL A 186 -7.18 -7.40 -2.75
CA VAL A 186 -6.38 -8.08 -1.72
C VAL A 186 -6.18 -9.55 -2.07
N LEU A 187 -7.24 -10.26 -2.47
CA LEU A 187 -7.15 -11.67 -2.84
C LEU A 187 -6.27 -11.89 -4.08
N ALA A 188 -6.34 -10.98 -5.06
CA ALA A 188 -5.46 -11.00 -6.22
C ALA A 188 -4.00 -10.74 -5.84
N VAL A 189 -3.73 -9.79 -4.93
CA VAL A 189 -2.37 -9.52 -4.42
C VAL A 189 -1.84 -10.70 -3.63
N VAL A 190 -2.64 -11.28 -2.73
CA VAL A 190 -2.26 -12.48 -1.95
C VAL A 190 -2.01 -13.66 -2.89
N ALA A 191 -2.86 -13.88 -3.89
CA ALA A 191 -2.65 -14.93 -4.88
C ALA A 191 -1.37 -14.70 -5.69
N ALA A 192 -1.11 -13.48 -6.15
CA ALA A 192 0.11 -13.13 -6.86
C ALA A 192 1.36 -13.33 -5.99
N ALA A 193 1.29 -12.95 -4.70
CA ALA A 193 2.38 -13.17 -3.74
C ALA A 193 2.61 -14.66 -3.49
N ALA A 194 1.55 -15.46 -3.37
CA ALA A 194 1.65 -16.91 -3.22
C ALA A 194 2.28 -17.57 -4.45
N VAL A 195 1.87 -17.17 -5.66
CA VAL A 195 2.51 -17.64 -6.91
C VAL A 195 3.99 -17.24 -6.94
N GLY A 196 4.32 -16.01 -6.59
CA GLY A 196 5.71 -15.55 -6.49
C GLY A 196 6.53 -16.39 -5.50
N ALA A 197 5.98 -16.71 -4.33
CA ALA A 197 6.63 -17.57 -3.34
C ALA A 197 6.84 -19.00 -3.85
N VAL A 198 5.86 -19.57 -4.55
CA VAL A 198 5.98 -20.90 -5.16
C VAL A 198 7.06 -20.91 -6.23
N LEU A 199 7.10 -19.91 -7.12
CA LEU A 199 8.11 -19.79 -8.17
C LEU A 199 9.51 -19.60 -7.58
N ALA A 200 9.65 -18.76 -6.56
CA ALA A 200 10.92 -18.56 -5.86
C ALA A 200 11.38 -19.85 -5.16
N GLY A 201 10.46 -20.56 -4.50
CA GLY A 201 10.75 -21.86 -3.88
C GLY A 201 11.16 -22.92 -4.91
N ALA A 202 10.47 -22.98 -6.05
CA ALA A 202 10.83 -23.88 -7.15
C ALA A 202 12.21 -23.54 -7.73
N ALA A 203 12.50 -22.25 -7.97
CA ALA A 203 13.81 -21.80 -8.42
C ALA A 203 14.92 -22.16 -7.42
N ALA A 204 14.65 -22.00 -6.12
CA ALA A 204 15.61 -22.39 -5.08
C ALA A 204 15.86 -23.90 -5.07
N LEU A 205 14.82 -24.73 -5.21
CA LEU A 205 14.96 -26.20 -5.27
C LEU A 205 15.72 -26.65 -6.53
N LEU A 206 15.45 -26.03 -7.67
CA LEU A 206 16.15 -26.34 -8.92
C LEU A 206 17.62 -25.88 -8.87
N GLY A 207 17.89 -24.71 -8.30
CA GLY A 207 19.25 -24.21 -8.10
C GLY A 207 20.05 -25.03 -7.08
N TYR A 208 19.39 -25.63 -6.09
CA TYR A 208 20.04 -26.47 -5.09
C TYR A 208 20.70 -27.72 -5.70
N GLY A 209 20.09 -28.31 -6.74
CA GLY A 209 20.67 -29.44 -7.46
C GLY A 209 21.96 -29.08 -8.19
N ALA A 210 21.97 -27.95 -8.90
CA ALA A 210 23.16 -27.46 -9.60
C ALA A 210 24.29 -27.08 -8.63
N ALA A 211 23.94 -26.49 -7.48
CA ALA A 211 24.90 -26.13 -6.45
C ALA A 211 25.57 -27.36 -5.81
N ASN A 212 24.81 -28.43 -5.52
CA ASN A 212 25.37 -29.67 -4.99
C ASN A 212 26.26 -30.38 -6.02
N LEU A 213 25.82 -30.43 -7.29
CA LEU A 213 26.64 -30.99 -8.37
C LEU A 213 27.97 -30.24 -8.54
N GLY A 214 27.95 -28.91 -8.50
CA GLY A 214 29.17 -28.11 -8.56
C GLY A 214 30.07 -28.28 -7.32
N ALA A 215 29.49 -28.43 -6.12
CA ALA A 215 30.25 -28.70 -4.90
C ALA A 215 30.92 -30.08 -4.94
N ASP A 216 30.20 -31.12 -5.35
CA ASP A 216 30.74 -32.47 -5.48
C ASP A 216 31.87 -32.53 -6.52
N ALA A 217 31.69 -31.88 -7.68
CA ALA A 217 32.74 -31.78 -8.70
C ALA A 217 33.98 -31.00 -8.20
N ALA A 218 33.78 -29.94 -7.41
CA ALA A 218 34.90 -29.20 -6.81
C ALA A 218 35.69 -30.03 -5.78
N PHE A 219 35.00 -30.83 -4.96
CA PHE A 219 35.66 -31.75 -4.01
C PHE A 219 36.41 -32.88 -4.73
N ALA A 220 35.84 -33.43 -5.79
CA ALA A 220 36.50 -34.43 -6.63
C ALA A 220 37.78 -33.88 -7.27
N GLY A 221 37.71 -32.67 -7.86
CA GLY A 221 38.87 -31.98 -8.42
C GLY A 221 39.98 -31.71 -7.38
N MET A 222 39.63 -31.23 -6.18
CA MET A 222 40.61 -31.00 -5.10
C MET A 222 41.30 -32.29 -4.63
N SER A 223 40.59 -33.42 -4.62
CA SER A 223 41.21 -34.71 -4.26
C SER A 223 42.28 -35.14 -5.27
N LYS A 224 42.01 -34.96 -6.57
CA LYS A 224 42.95 -35.29 -7.67
C LYS A 224 44.20 -34.41 -7.69
N VAL A 225 44.06 -33.12 -7.33
CA VAL A 225 45.23 -32.23 -7.14
C VAL A 225 46.14 -32.76 -6.03
N ARG A 226 45.55 -33.29 -4.95
CA ARG A 226 46.30 -33.82 -3.80
C ARG A 226 47.09 -35.08 -4.14
N ASP A 227 46.57 -35.88 -5.07
CA ASP A 227 47.22 -37.10 -5.58
C ASP A 227 48.25 -36.81 -6.69
N GLY A 228 48.44 -35.53 -7.07
CA GLY A 228 49.44 -35.10 -8.04
C GLY A 228 48.99 -35.13 -9.50
N ASP A 229 47.72 -35.45 -9.78
CA ASP A 229 47.19 -35.58 -11.13
C ASP A 229 46.61 -34.25 -11.64
N THR A 230 47.52 -33.32 -11.94
CA THR A 230 47.18 -31.92 -12.29
C THR A 230 46.44 -31.79 -13.62
N ALA A 231 46.66 -32.70 -14.57
CA ALA A 231 45.97 -32.71 -15.85
C ALA A 231 44.49 -33.08 -15.68
N ALA A 232 44.20 -34.14 -14.91
CA ALA A 232 42.82 -34.57 -14.63
C ALA A 232 42.05 -33.54 -13.81
N ALA A 233 42.70 -32.88 -12.83
CA ALA A 233 42.08 -31.83 -12.02
C ALA A 233 41.63 -30.62 -12.84
N SER A 234 42.42 -30.23 -13.85
CA SER A 234 42.10 -29.08 -14.71
C SER A 234 40.87 -29.31 -15.60
N GLY A 235 40.56 -30.57 -15.94
CA GLY A 235 39.36 -30.95 -16.68
C GLY A 235 38.08 -30.81 -15.86
N GLU A 236 38.08 -31.36 -14.63
CA GLU A 236 36.89 -31.31 -13.77
C GLU A 236 36.60 -29.92 -13.21
N LEU A 237 37.63 -29.09 -12.98
CA LEU A 237 37.41 -27.69 -12.58
C LEU A 237 36.75 -26.86 -13.71
N ARG A 238 37.03 -27.18 -14.98
CA ARG A 238 36.32 -26.57 -16.12
C ARG A 238 34.86 -27.01 -16.19
N GLU A 239 34.62 -28.31 -16.03
CA GLU A 239 33.26 -28.87 -16.03
C GLU A 239 32.41 -28.33 -14.86
N ALA A 240 33.01 -28.14 -13.68
CA ALA A 240 32.36 -27.48 -12.56
C ALA A 240 32.04 -26.00 -12.86
N THR A 241 32.93 -25.29 -13.54
CA THR A 241 32.71 -23.88 -13.92
C THR A 241 31.55 -23.76 -14.90
N ASP A 242 31.48 -24.66 -15.89
CA ASP A 242 30.39 -24.69 -16.87
C ASP A 242 29.04 -25.08 -16.24
N ALA A 243 29.04 -25.82 -15.13
CA ALA A 243 27.84 -26.15 -14.36
C ALA A 243 27.27 -24.99 -13.52
N PHE A 244 28.07 -23.94 -13.26
CA PHE A 244 27.66 -22.77 -12.49
C PHE A 244 27.15 -21.59 -13.34
N THR A 245 27.32 -21.64 -14.67
CA THR A 245 26.80 -20.65 -15.64
C THR A 245 25.44 -21.04 -16.20
#